data_AF-A0A524LQ78-F1
#
_entry.id   AF-A0A524LQ78-F1
#
_cell.length_a   1.000
_cell.length_b   1.000
_cell.length_c   1.000
_cell.angle_alpha   90.00
_cell.angle_beta   90.00
_cell.angle_gamma   90.00
#
_symmetry.space_group_name_H-M   'P 1'
#
loop_
_entity.id
_entity.type
_entity.pdbx_description
1 polymer ?
#
loop_
_entity_poly.entity_id
_entity_poly.type
_entity_poly.pdbx_seq_one_letter_code
_entity_poly.pdbx_strand_id
1 'polypeptide(L)'
;MNLNLNIIKNKLSISKLPKGIGKSKSSPNNVDKNKEQSTDKMVNSEKISKTPTVPQFMTLSKIDFDQYDVRAGLIKDPTARGGIRYQIIEPTLSKMDADALEVIKKLLMTELSVSQTTIKSKEEAKYRLGKKIDRLIKTYRLKIPEKNIARIKYYAIRDFVHLGKIEPLMRDHMIEEISCDGTDIPLYVWHR
;
A
#
# COMPACT_ATOMS: atom_id res chain seq x y z
N MET A 1 -26.45 21.42 -11.99
CA MET A 1 -25.68 22.11 -10.93
C MET A 1 -24.19 21.94 -11.21
N ASN A 2 -23.50 23.00 -11.61
CA ASN A 2 -22.05 22.98 -11.85
C ASN A 2 -21.32 23.11 -10.52
N LEU A 3 -20.69 22.04 -10.04
CA LEU A 3 -19.77 22.10 -8.91
C LEU A 3 -18.40 22.60 -9.39
N ASN A 4 -17.95 23.69 -8.76
CA ASN A 4 -16.77 24.46 -9.10
C ASN A 4 -15.48 23.71 -8.70
N LEU A 5 -14.68 23.27 -9.69
CA LEU A 5 -13.44 22.49 -9.51
C LEU A 5 -12.35 23.21 -8.68
N ASN A 6 -12.46 24.52 -8.45
CA ASN A 6 -11.44 25.31 -7.76
C ASN A 6 -11.38 25.09 -6.24
N ILE A 7 -12.42 24.50 -5.63
CA ILE A 7 -12.45 24.28 -4.17
C ILE A 7 -11.53 23.12 -3.75
N ILE A 8 -11.37 22.10 -4.61
CA ILE A 8 -10.60 20.90 -4.27
C ILE A 8 -9.08 21.14 -4.37
N LYS A 9 -8.63 22.02 -5.27
CA LYS A 9 -7.20 22.35 -5.41
C LYS A 9 -6.64 23.11 -4.21
N ASN A 10 -7.46 23.88 -3.50
CA ASN A 10 -6.98 24.77 -2.44
C ASN A 10 -6.84 24.10 -1.06
N LYS A 11 -7.34 22.87 -0.88
CA LYS A 11 -7.18 22.12 0.39
C LYS A 11 -5.93 21.21 0.43
N LEU A 12 -5.21 21.06 -0.68
CA LEU A 12 -4.03 20.19 -0.79
C LEU A 12 -2.69 20.93 -0.60
N SER A 13 -2.69 22.26 -0.43
CA SER A 13 -1.48 23.09 -0.39
C SER A 13 -1.06 23.61 1.00
N ILE A 14 -1.73 23.17 2.08
CA ILE A 14 -1.40 23.60 3.46
C ILE A 14 -0.80 22.44 4.25
N SER A 15 0.47 22.13 3.96
CA SER A 15 1.39 21.48 4.92
C SER A 15 2.83 21.92 4.59
N LYS A 16 3.11 23.21 4.83
CA LYS A 16 4.47 23.74 4.81
C LYS A 16 5.21 23.26 6.08
N LEU A 17 6.29 22.49 5.89
CA LEU A 17 7.32 22.26 6.91
C LEU A 17 7.99 23.60 7.31
N PRO A 18 8.35 23.81 8.59
CA PRO A 18 9.11 24.98 8.99
C PRO A 18 10.60 24.86 8.60
N LYS A 19 11.09 25.87 7.87
CA LYS A 19 12.51 26.18 7.71
C LYS A 19 12.96 27.05 8.90
N GLY A 20 14.11 26.72 9.48
CA GLY A 20 14.69 27.46 10.61
C GLY A 20 15.32 28.81 10.24
N ILE A 21 15.75 29.55 11.27
CA ILE A 21 16.75 30.64 11.27
C ILE A 21 17.25 30.81 12.73
N GLY A 22 18.56 31.00 12.91
CA GLY A 22 19.14 31.55 14.15
C GLY A 22 20.67 31.42 14.25
N LYS A 23 21.41 32.47 13.84
CA LYS A 23 22.88 32.63 13.90
C LYS A 23 23.36 33.17 15.27
N SER A 24 24.59 32.84 15.70
CA SER A 24 25.55 33.74 16.41
C SER A 24 26.96 33.09 16.44
N LYS A 25 28.00 33.66 15.77
CA LYS A 25 29.04 34.66 16.19
C LYS A 25 30.31 34.10 16.88
N SER A 26 31.41 34.05 16.12
CA SER A 26 32.85 34.38 16.36
C SER A 26 33.54 34.36 17.75
N SER A 27 34.60 33.51 17.85
CA SER A 27 36.04 33.66 18.27
C SER A 27 36.46 34.41 19.58
N PRO A 28 37.66 34.16 20.23
CA PRO A 28 38.95 33.63 19.70
C PRO A 28 39.80 32.66 20.60
N ASN A 29 40.94 32.19 20.05
CA ASN A 29 42.25 31.71 20.58
C ASN A 29 42.42 31.46 22.12
N ASN A 30 43.16 30.46 22.64
CA ASN A 30 44.58 30.18 22.40
C ASN A 30 45.04 28.84 23.06
N VAL A 31 46.07 28.25 22.46
CA VAL A 31 47.09 27.26 22.89
C VAL A 31 47.19 26.92 24.40
N ASP A 32 47.19 25.63 24.78
CA ASP A 32 48.42 24.91 25.19
C ASP A 32 48.26 23.39 25.43
N LYS A 33 49.40 22.71 25.31
CA LYS A 33 49.64 21.25 25.27
C LYS A 33 49.47 20.56 26.63
N ASN A 34 49.03 19.29 26.61
CA ASN A 34 49.78 18.19 27.22
C ASN A 34 49.32 16.80 26.72
N LYS A 35 50.31 15.93 26.54
CA LYS A 35 50.28 14.56 26.02
C LYS A 35 49.83 13.58 27.10
N GLU A 36 49.14 12.51 26.67
CA GLU A 36 49.34 11.10 27.07
C GLU A 36 48.34 10.24 26.25
N GLN A 37 48.81 9.65 25.14
CA GLN A 37 49.19 8.24 24.95
C GLN A 37 48.03 7.23 24.89
N SER A 38 48.03 6.47 23.78
CA SER A 38 47.45 5.13 23.54
C SER A 38 45.92 5.00 23.63
N THR A 39 45.17 4.53 22.63
CA THR A 39 45.39 3.36 21.76
C THR A 39 44.66 3.51 20.41
N ASP A 40 45.37 3.21 19.32
CA ASP A 40 44.75 2.88 18.04
C ASP A 40 43.90 1.61 18.16
N LYS A 41 42.65 1.68 17.70
CA LYS A 41 42.01 0.60 16.93
C LYS A 41 40.82 1.16 16.16
N MET A 42 40.98 1.14 14.85
CA MET A 42 40.02 1.54 13.84
C MET A 42 38.65 0.89 14.06
N VAL A 43 37.65 1.76 14.08
CA VAL A 43 36.23 1.45 13.90
C VAL A 43 36.04 0.87 12.50
N ASN A 44 35.87 -0.45 12.39
CA ASN A 44 35.41 -1.08 11.14
C ASN A 44 33.88 -1.11 11.16
N SER A 45 33.25 -0.01 10.73
CA SER A 45 31.81 0.02 10.48
C SER A 45 31.54 -0.67 9.14
N GLU A 46 31.19 -1.96 9.20
CA GLU A 46 30.59 -2.66 8.06
C GLU A 46 29.28 -1.97 7.67
N LYS A 47 29.35 -1.11 6.64
CA LYS A 47 28.17 -0.61 5.94
C LYS A 47 27.55 -1.77 5.18
N ILE A 48 26.57 -2.42 5.78
CA ILE A 48 25.68 -3.36 5.07
C ILE A 48 24.87 -2.54 4.07
N SER A 49 25.25 -2.63 2.80
CA SER A 49 24.50 -2.14 1.65
C SER A 49 23.18 -2.90 1.58
N LYS A 50 22.08 -2.29 2.02
CA LYS A 50 20.73 -2.84 1.82
C LYS A 50 20.30 -2.63 0.37
N THR A 51 20.84 -3.44 -0.54
CA THR A 51 20.11 -3.74 -1.77
C THR A 51 18.84 -4.49 -1.36
N PRO A 52 17.65 -4.13 -1.88
CA PRO A 52 16.43 -4.86 -1.55
C PRO A 52 16.55 -6.29 -2.09
N THR A 53 16.91 -7.22 -1.22
CA THR A 53 16.96 -8.65 -1.53
C THR A 53 15.55 -9.10 -1.90
N VAL A 54 15.38 -9.68 -3.09
CA VAL A 54 14.10 -10.27 -3.49
C VAL A 54 13.71 -11.31 -2.43
N PRO A 55 12.49 -11.24 -1.85
CA PRO A 55 12.09 -12.19 -0.83
C PRO A 55 12.09 -13.60 -1.41
N GLN A 56 12.83 -14.50 -0.76
CA GLN A 56 12.88 -15.91 -1.15
C GLN A 56 11.68 -16.63 -0.53
N PHE A 57 10.69 -16.94 -1.37
CA PHE A 57 9.51 -17.68 -0.99
C PHE A 57 9.84 -19.16 -0.78
N MET A 58 9.48 -19.68 0.40
CA MET A 58 9.54 -21.11 0.71
C MET A 58 8.41 -21.87 0.01
N THR A 59 7.25 -21.24 -0.06
CA THR A 59 6.05 -21.73 -0.76
C THR A 59 5.47 -20.60 -1.59
N LEU A 60 4.88 -20.94 -2.73
CA LEU A 60 4.14 -19.99 -3.57
C LEU A 60 2.93 -20.71 -4.17
N SER A 61 1.75 -20.41 -3.64
CA SER A 61 0.47 -20.96 -4.09
C SER A 61 -0.35 -19.89 -4.83
N LYS A 62 -1.17 -20.32 -5.78
CA LYS A 62 -2.13 -19.44 -6.46
C LYS A 62 -3.42 -19.40 -5.65
N ILE A 63 -3.96 -18.20 -5.44
CA ILE A 63 -5.29 -17.97 -4.86
C ILE A 63 -6.29 -17.81 -5.99
N ASP A 64 -7.44 -18.47 -5.89
CA ASP A 64 -8.52 -18.32 -6.87
C ASP A 64 -9.27 -16.99 -6.67
N PHE A 65 -9.00 -16.03 -7.55
CA PHE A 65 -9.64 -14.71 -7.56
C PHE A 65 -10.01 -14.32 -8.99
N ASP A 66 -11.01 -15.02 -9.53
CA ASP A 66 -11.50 -14.82 -10.89
C ASP A 66 -10.35 -14.89 -11.92
N GLN A 67 -10.13 -13.81 -12.66
CA GLN A 67 -9.12 -13.67 -13.71
C GLN A 67 -7.82 -12.97 -13.23
N TYR A 68 -7.71 -12.66 -11.94
CA TYR A 68 -6.58 -11.91 -11.39
C TYR A 68 -5.49 -12.85 -10.87
N ASP A 69 -4.23 -12.50 -11.12
CA ASP A 69 -3.09 -13.24 -10.57
C ASP A 69 -2.85 -12.79 -9.13
N VAL A 70 -3.39 -13.55 -8.18
CA VAL A 70 -3.19 -13.38 -6.74
C VAL A 70 -2.50 -14.62 -6.21
N ARG A 71 -1.45 -14.44 -5.43
CA ARG A 71 -0.66 -15.54 -4.88
C ARG A 71 -0.43 -15.35 -3.39
N ALA A 72 -0.17 -16.45 -2.72
CA ALA A 72 0.25 -16.49 -1.33
C ALA A 72 1.59 -17.19 -1.22
N GLY A 73 2.42 -16.75 -0.29
CA GLY A 73 3.66 -17.44 -0.02
C GLY A 73 4.22 -17.17 1.37
N LEU A 74 4.99 -18.13 1.86
CA LEU A 74 5.70 -18.06 3.13
C LEU A 74 7.13 -17.61 2.89
N ILE A 75 7.61 -16.64 3.68
CA ILE A 75 9.00 -16.17 3.64
C ILE A 75 9.63 -16.27 5.03
N LYS A 76 10.94 -16.50 5.09
CA LYS A 76 11.68 -16.38 6.35
C LYS A 76 11.81 -14.90 6.71
N ASP A 77 11.42 -14.55 7.92
CA ASP A 77 11.52 -13.19 8.43
C ASP A 77 11.88 -13.20 9.93
N PRO A 78 13.14 -12.84 10.29
CA PRO A 78 13.58 -12.77 11.68
C PRO A 78 12.80 -11.75 12.53
N THR A 79 12.10 -10.79 11.92
CA THR A 79 11.28 -9.79 12.62
C THR A 79 9.88 -10.31 12.96
N ALA A 80 9.46 -11.42 12.36
CA ALA A 80 8.18 -12.05 12.66
C ALA A 80 8.30 -12.93 13.92
N ARG A 81 7.22 -13.00 14.72
CA ARG A 81 7.20 -13.71 16.01
C ARG A 81 7.61 -15.19 15.90
N GLY A 82 7.27 -15.85 14.80
CA GLY A 82 7.63 -17.25 14.51
C GLY A 82 8.76 -17.42 13.50
N GLY A 83 9.49 -16.36 13.15
CA GLY A 83 10.55 -16.40 12.13
C GLY A 83 10.05 -16.58 10.69
N ILE A 84 8.73 -16.63 10.48
CA ILE A 84 8.07 -16.81 9.19
C ILE A 84 7.01 -15.71 9.04
N ARG A 85 6.94 -15.13 7.84
CA ARG A 85 5.88 -14.20 7.44
C ARG A 85 5.09 -14.80 6.29
N TYR A 86 3.76 -14.77 6.42
CA TYR A 86 2.85 -15.07 5.33
C TYR A 86 2.59 -13.79 4.51
N GLN A 87 2.75 -13.86 3.19
CA GLN A 87 2.69 -12.72 2.30
C GLN A 87 1.72 -12.99 1.14
N ILE A 88 0.73 -12.12 0.99
CA ILE A 88 -0.10 -12.06 -0.20
C ILE A 88 0.60 -11.19 -1.26
N ILE A 89 0.60 -11.68 -2.49
CA ILE A 89 1.06 -10.99 -3.69
C ILE A 89 -0.17 -10.66 -4.53
N GLU A 90 -0.54 -9.37 -4.52
CA GLU A 90 -1.63 -8.82 -5.33
C GLU A 90 -1.07 -8.11 -6.58
N PRO A 91 -1.91 -7.80 -7.59
CA PRO A 91 -1.50 -7.00 -8.73
C PRO A 91 -0.81 -5.69 -8.31
N THR A 92 0.41 -5.48 -8.77
CA THR A 92 1.21 -4.32 -8.39
C THR A 92 0.64 -3.03 -8.98
N LEU A 93 0.45 -2.04 -8.11
CA LEU A 93 0.11 -0.67 -8.51
C LEU A 93 1.38 0.17 -8.57
N SER A 94 1.56 0.89 -9.69
CA SER A 94 2.50 2.02 -9.69
C SER A 94 1.93 3.14 -8.82
N LYS A 95 2.77 4.10 -8.41
CA LYS A 95 2.30 5.28 -7.67
C LYS A 95 1.17 6.01 -8.42
N MET A 96 1.31 6.16 -9.74
CA MET A 96 0.28 6.76 -10.58
C MET A 96 -1.03 5.97 -10.58
N ASP A 97 -0.96 4.64 -10.60
CA ASP A 97 -2.16 3.79 -10.57
C ASP A 97 -2.83 3.83 -9.20
N ALA A 98 -2.05 3.90 -8.12
CA ALA A 98 -2.57 4.04 -6.76
C ALA A 98 -3.30 5.38 -6.58
N ASP A 99 -2.70 6.48 -7.05
CA ASP A 99 -3.33 7.80 -7.03
C ASP A 99 -4.62 7.82 -7.86
N ALA A 100 -4.59 7.22 -9.05
CA ALA A 100 -5.77 7.09 -9.91
C ALA A 100 -6.87 6.24 -9.27
N LEU A 101 -6.52 5.13 -8.62
CA LEU A 101 -7.44 4.29 -7.87
C LEU A 101 -8.09 5.08 -6.72
N GLU A 102 -7.33 5.90 -5.99
CA GLU A 102 -7.88 6.73 -4.91
C GLU A 102 -8.91 7.74 -5.43
N VAL A 103 -8.62 8.41 -6.56
CA VAL A 103 -9.57 9.31 -7.22
C VAL A 103 -10.83 8.55 -7.64
N ILE A 104 -10.68 7.38 -8.26
CA ILE A 104 -11.81 6.55 -8.68
C ILE A 104 -12.64 6.12 -7.48
N LYS A 105 -12.03 5.70 -6.37
CA LYS A 105 -12.73 5.34 -5.13
C LYS A 105 -13.57 6.51 -4.60
N LYS A 106 -13.03 7.73 -4.58
CA LYS A 106 -13.76 8.93 -4.15
C LYS A 106 -14.95 9.24 -5.06
N LEU A 107 -14.76 9.14 -6.37
CA LEU A 107 -15.85 9.33 -7.36
C LEU A 107 -16.93 8.26 -7.20
N LEU A 108 -16.53 6.99 -7.01
CA LEU A 108 -17.44 5.89 -6.75
C LEU A 108 -18.26 6.15 -5.48
N MET A 109 -17.63 6.53 -4.36
CA MET A 109 -18.35 6.86 -3.12
C MET A 109 -19.34 8.02 -3.29
N THR A 110 -19.06 8.95 -4.19
CA THR A 110 -19.92 10.12 -4.45
C THR A 110 -21.09 9.76 -5.39
N GLU A 111 -20.87 8.90 -6.39
CA GLU A 111 -21.84 8.61 -7.44
C GLU A 111 -22.57 7.27 -7.29
N LEU A 112 -22.10 6.36 -6.42
CA LEU A 112 -22.76 5.08 -6.17
C LEU A 112 -24.02 5.29 -5.33
N SER A 113 -25.12 5.63 -5.99
CA SER A 113 -26.47 5.47 -5.43
C SER A 113 -26.94 4.03 -5.69
N VAL A 114 -26.47 3.07 -4.90
CA VAL A 114 -26.90 1.67 -5.05
C VAL A 114 -28.14 1.44 -4.19
N SER A 115 -29.29 1.23 -4.84
CA SER A 115 -30.43 0.59 -4.17
C SER A 115 -30.09 -0.89 -3.98
N GLN A 116 -29.90 -1.33 -2.74
CA GLN A 116 -29.53 -2.71 -2.40
C GLN A 116 -30.53 -3.75 -2.96
N THR A 117 -31.76 -3.33 -3.23
CA THR A 117 -32.82 -4.16 -3.82
C THR A 117 -32.62 -4.50 -5.30
N THR A 118 -31.69 -3.86 -6.02
CA THR A 118 -31.52 -4.02 -7.47
C THR A 118 -30.39 -4.98 -7.87
N ILE A 119 -29.50 -5.35 -6.94
CA ILE A 119 -28.37 -6.24 -7.20
C ILE A 119 -28.70 -7.62 -6.64
N LYS A 120 -28.78 -8.62 -7.52
CA LYS A 120 -29.21 -9.99 -7.17
C LYS A 120 -28.04 -10.93 -6.89
N SER A 121 -26.83 -10.61 -7.36
CA SER A 121 -25.63 -11.45 -7.14
C SER A 121 -24.32 -10.65 -7.07
N LYS A 122 -23.27 -11.29 -6.54
CA LYS A 122 -21.91 -10.73 -6.53
C LYS A 122 -21.37 -10.53 -7.95
N GLU A 123 -21.68 -11.43 -8.88
CA GLU A 123 -21.26 -11.36 -10.28
C GLU A 123 -21.88 -10.14 -10.97
N GLU A 124 -23.17 -9.89 -10.72
CA GLU A 124 -23.85 -8.69 -11.23
C GLU A 124 -23.24 -7.41 -10.64
N ALA A 125 -22.91 -7.42 -9.34
CA ALA A 125 -22.23 -6.32 -8.67
C ALA A 125 -20.86 -6.02 -9.30
N LYS A 126 -20.03 -7.06 -9.50
CA LYS A 126 -18.71 -6.96 -10.16
C LYS A 126 -18.84 -6.35 -11.55
N TYR A 127 -19.78 -6.85 -12.36
CA TYR A 127 -20.00 -6.37 -13.72
C TYR A 127 -20.42 -4.89 -13.74
N ARG A 128 -21.42 -4.51 -12.94
CA ARG A 128 -21.92 -3.13 -12.86
C ARG A 128 -20.84 -2.17 -12.37
N LEU A 129 -20.09 -2.55 -11.34
CA LEU A 129 -19.00 -1.75 -10.82
C LEU A 129 -17.91 -1.56 -11.88
N GLY A 130 -17.50 -2.63 -12.56
CA GLY A 130 -16.53 -2.56 -13.65
C GLY A 130 -16.95 -1.60 -14.76
N LYS A 131 -18.23 -1.66 -15.19
CA LYS A 131 -18.79 -0.71 -16.18
C LYS A 131 -18.86 0.72 -15.67
N LYS A 132 -19.16 0.93 -14.39
CA LYS A 132 -19.17 2.27 -13.79
C LYS A 132 -17.77 2.86 -13.78
N ILE A 133 -16.75 2.08 -13.43
CA ILE A 133 -15.34 2.52 -13.49
C ILE A 133 -14.97 2.94 -14.92
N ASP A 134 -15.31 2.14 -15.93
CA ASP A 134 -15.04 2.49 -17.33
C ASP A 134 -15.70 3.83 -17.74
N ARG A 135 -16.91 4.08 -17.25
CA ARG A 135 -17.61 5.36 -17.47
C ARG A 135 -16.90 6.51 -16.75
N LEU A 136 -16.52 6.34 -15.49
CA LEU A 136 -15.83 7.37 -14.71
C LEU A 136 -14.50 7.78 -15.38
N ILE A 137 -13.71 6.80 -15.83
CA ILE A 137 -12.45 7.07 -16.52
C ILE A 137 -12.67 7.95 -17.75
N LYS A 138 -13.71 7.65 -18.56
CA LYS A 138 -14.06 8.43 -19.76
C LYS A 138 -14.61 9.81 -19.42
N THR A 139 -15.58 9.90 -18.52
CA THR A 139 -16.26 11.15 -18.15
C THR A 139 -15.29 12.17 -17.55
N TYR A 140 -14.41 11.72 -16.66
CA TYR A 140 -13.44 12.58 -15.99
C TYR A 140 -12.10 12.66 -16.73
N ARG A 141 -11.98 12.03 -17.91
CA ARG A 141 -10.78 12.01 -18.76
C ARG A 141 -9.51 11.63 -17.99
N LEU A 142 -9.62 10.61 -17.13
CA LEU A 142 -8.51 10.14 -16.32
C LEU A 142 -7.44 9.50 -17.22
N LYS A 143 -6.18 9.92 -17.05
CA LYS A 143 -5.04 9.44 -17.85
C LYS A 143 -4.53 8.11 -17.29
N ILE A 144 -5.25 7.02 -17.56
CA ILE A 144 -4.92 5.67 -17.10
C ILE A 144 -4.65 4.78 -18.33
N PRO A 145 -3.47 4.14 -18.43
CA PRO A 145 -3.21 3.17 -19.49
C PRO A 145 -4.18 1.99 -19.43
N GLU A 146 -4.65 1.50 -20.58
CA GLU A 146 -5.64 0.41 -20.66
C GLU A 146 -5.20 -0.85 -19.90
N LYS A 147 -3.91 -1.22 -20.02
CA LYS A 147 -3.29 -2.32 -19.27
C LYS A 147 -3.33 -2.18 -17.74
N ASN A 148 -3.57 -0.99 -17.22
CA ASN A 148 -3.64 -0.72 -15.79
C ASN A 148 -5.09 -0.69 -15.28
N ILE A 149 -6.08 -0.54 -16.17
CA ILE A 149 -7.51 -0.53 -15.81
C ILE A 149 -7.90 -1.84 -15.12
N ALA A 150 -7.36 -2.97 -15.58
CA ALA A 150 -7.61 -4.28 -14.95
C ALA A 150 -7.18 -4.30 -13.47
N ARG A 151 -6.04 -3.70 -13.12
CA ARG A 151 -5.55 -3.63 -11.73
C ARG A 151 -6.43 -2.71 -10.89
N ILE A 152 -6.85 -1.57 -11.44
CA ILE A 152 -7.77 -0.67 -10.74
C ILE A 152 -9.10 -1.39 -10.45
N LYS A 153 -9.64 -2.10 -11.45
CA LYS A 153 -10.86 -2.90 -11.29
C LYS A 153 -10.69 -3.98 -10.23
N TYR A 154 -9.54 -4.66 -10.17
CA TYR A 154 -9.23 -5.61 -9.10
C TYR A 154 -9.42 -5.00 -7.72
N TYR A 155 -8.72 -3.91 -7.40
CA TYR A 155 -8.81 -3.30 -6.07
C TYR A 155 -10.19 -2.72 -5.78
N ALA A 156 -10.87 -2.15 -6.77
CA ALA A 156 -12.23 -1.65 -6.58
C ALA A 156 -13.22 -2.79 -6.32
N ILE A 157 -13.15 -3.89 -7.08
CA ILE A 157 -13.99 -5.07 -6.86
C ILE A 157 -13.70 -5.69 -5.49
N ARG A 158 -12.42 -5.86 -5.16
CA ARG A 158 -11.95 -6.35 -3.86
C ARG A 158 -12.54 -5.54 -2.70
N ASP A 159 -12.55 -4.21 -2.82
CA ASP A 159 -12.94 -3.33 -1.71
C ASP A 159 -14.45 -3.03 -1.64
N PHE A 160 -15.17 -2.99 -2.76
CA PHE A 160 -16.60 -2.63 -2.78
C PHE A 160 -17.56 -3.81 -2.88
N VAL A 161 -17.12 -4.95 -3.42
CA VAL A 161 -17.97 -6.14 -3.63
C VAL A 161 -17.60 -7.27 -2.69
N HIS A 162 -16.33 -7.32 -2.29
CA HIS A 162 -15.74 -8.38 -1.48
C HIS A 162 -15.36 -7.89 -0.09
N LEU A 163 -14.61 -8.69 0.66
CA LEU A 163 -14.22 -8.38 2.05
C LEU A 163 -13.02 -7.42 2.14
N GLY A 164 -12.65 -6.73 1.06
CA GLY A 164 -11.52 -5.80 1.05
C GLY A 164 -10.19 -6.52 1.23
N LYS A 165 -9.31 -5.97 2.07
CA LYS A 165 -7.94 -6.45 2.24
C LYS A 165 -7.84 -7.90 2.77
N ILE A 166 -8.87 -8.40 3.47
CA ILE A 166 -8.87 -9.77 3.98
C ILE A 166 -9.34 -10.79 2.93
N GLU A 167 -9.94 -10.35 1.82
CA GLU A 167 -10.50 -11.24 0.80
C GLU A 167 -9.48 -12.28 0.27
N PRO A 168 -8.22 -11.94 -0.05
CA PRO A 168 -7.25 -12.95 -0.47
C PRO A 168 -6.98 -14.02 0.59
N LEU A 169 -6.94 -13.63 1.87
CA LEU A 169 -6.74 -14.56 2.99
C LEU A 169 -7.94 -15.50 3.12
N MET A 170 -9.16 -14.97 3.02
CA MET A 170 -10.40 -15.75 3.10
C MET A 170 -10.56 -16.75 1.95
N ARG A 171 -9.84 -16.57 0.83
CA ARG A 171 -9.86 -17.47 -0.32
C ARG A 171 -8.79 -18.55 -0.25
N ASP A 172 -7.80 -18.42 0.63
CA ASP A 172 -6.74 -19.41 0.75
C ASP A 172 -7.15 -20.57 1.65
N HIS A 173 -7.38 -21.73 1.03
CA HIS A 173 -7.71 -22.99 1.70
C HIS A 173 -6.62 -23.53 2.64
N MET A 174 -5.40 -23.00 2.57
CA MET A 174 -4.32 -23.36 3.47
C MET A 174 -4.37 -22.61 4.82
N ILE A 175 -5.17 -21.54 4.91
CA ILE A 175 -5.40 -20.80 6.16
C ILE A 175 -6.55 -21.47 6.93
N GLU A 176 -6.30 -21.78 8.20
CA GLU A 176 -7.34 -22.31 9.10
C GLU A 176 -7.93 -21.21 10.00
N GLU A 177 -7.09 -20.29 10.46
CA GLU A 177 -7.47 -19.23 11.38
C GLU A 177 -6.80 -17.90 10.99
N ILE A 178 -7.52 -16.80 11.19
CA ILE A 178 -7.00 -15.44 11.05
C ILE A 178 -7.28 -14.70 12.37
N SER A 179 -6.24 -14.30 13.09
CA SER A 179 -6.35 -13.46 14.30
C SER A 179 -6.10 -11.99 13.97
N CYS A 180 -6.96 -11.13 14.52
CA CYS A 180 -6.89 -9.68 14.43
C CYS A 180 -6.98 -9.08 15.83
N ASP A 181 -5.83 -8.79 16.43
CA ASP A 181 -5.75 -8.40 17.85
C ASP A 181 -6.02 -6.90 18.08
N GLY A 182 -6.04 -6.08 17.02
CA GLY A 182 -6.33 -4.65 17.12
C GLY A 182 -5.68 -3.80 16.04
N THR A 183 -5.78 -2.48 16.22
CA THR A 183 -5.18 -1.48 15.31
C THR A 183 -3.67 -1.49 15.39
N ASP A 184 -3.01 -1.31 14.24
CA ASP A 184 -1.54 -1.28 14.10
C ASP A 184 -0.82 -2.57 14.55
N ILE A 185 -1.58 -3.66 14.74
CA ILE A 185 -1.06 -5.00 14.99
C ILE A 185 -1.17 -5.81 13.68
N PRO A 186 -0.09 -6.48 13.22
CA PRO A 186 -0.16 -7.36 12.06
C PRO A 186 -1.19 -8.48 12.27
N LEU A 187 -1.85 -8.92 11.18
CA LEU A 187 -2.67 -10.12 11.23
C LEU A 187 -1.79 -11.36 11.44
N TYR A 188 -2.25 -12.27 12.29
CA TYR A 188 -1.67 -13.59 12.44
C TYR A 188 -2.54 -14.61 11.74
N VAL A 189 -1.89 -15.56 11.06
CA VAL A 189 -2.58 -16.66 10.37
C VAL A 189 -2.07 -17.98 10.88
N TRP A 190 -2.98 -18.93 11.07
CA TRP A 190 -2.63 -20.33 11.23
C TRP A 190 -2.70 -21.00 9.88
N HIS A 191 -1.57 -21.55 9.42
CA HIS A 191 -1.39 -22.13 8.10
C HIS A 191 -1.05 -23.62 8.23
N ARG A 192 -1.68 -24.45 7.40
CA ARG A 192 -1.45 -25.91 7.34
C ARG A 192 -0.05 -26.30 6.92
#